data_AF-A0A9W9N9Q8-F1
#
_entry.id   AF-A0A9W9N9Q8-F1
#
_cell.length_a   1.000
_cell.length_b   1.000
_cell.length_c   1.000
_cell.angle_alpha   90.00
_cell.angle_beta   90.00
_cell.angle_gamma   90.00
#
_symmetry.space_group_name_H-M   'P 1'
#
loop_
_entity.id
_entity.type
_entity.pdbx_description
1 polymer ?
#
loop_
_entity_poly.entity_id
_entity_poly.type
_entity_poly.pdbx_seq_one_letter_code
_entity_poly.pdbx_strand_id
1 'polypeptide(L)'
;MRPVISASDGSAMYDDGCGSLVKSIIEADDVANLHRYAKVRGTRFFSPGAEVHDWNPDEWDPFLLAAENGNIDALRALAEIYQSDPSQTEPLEARLRRKNIHLLSVACLYARFEAAEYLLSCGPPLGGKLNDQEFTNSPLLSSVAALGFTRGKLGRDIEKSDIENFVYRLLGRGASVCQPNRYANKDQPDQQSSPKDLLETVLGVAAPHASYKLASRLIAEGADIHAQQEWYELGEGDVEKVTALHIASGSWNLEFIQALVENYGDGELAEAVTVADSKGRLPLHWALLSLRGSFDQRSE
;
A
#
# COMPACT_ATOMS: atom_id res chain seq x y z
N MET A 1 -25.97 -14.55 26.18
CA MET A 1 -24.48 -14.59 26.19
C MET A 1 -23.98 -13.93 27.46
N ARG A 2 -22.88 -14.40 28.08
CA ARG A 2 -22.25 -13.69 29.21
C ARG A 2 -21.33 -12.60 28.64
N PRO A 3 -21.31 -11.38 29.21
CA PRO A 3 -20.37 -10.35 28.79
C PRO A 3 -18.93 -10.82 29.01
N VAL A 4 -18.06 -10.46 28.08
CA VAL A 4 -16.65 -10.85 28.05
C VAL A 4 -15.79 -9.87 28.82
N ILE A 5 -16.05 -8.58 28.64
CA ILE A 5 -15.48 -7.50 29.43
C ILE A 5 -16.58 -6.48 29.72
N SER A 6 -16.47 -5.79 30.86
CA SER A 6 -17.21 -4.55 31.10
C SER A 6 -16.36 -3.42 30.56
N ALA A 7 -16.90 -2.64 29.64
CA ALA A 7 -16.26 -1.45 29.11
C ALA A 7 -16.04 -0.41 30.23
N SER A 8 -15.21 0.59 29.95
CA SER A 8 -14.86 1.68 30.87
C SER A 8 -16.08 2.48 31.36
N ASP A 9 -17.16 2.50 30.58
CA ASP A 9 -18.44 3.15 30.88
C ASP A 9 -19.45 2.21 31.59
N GLY A 10 -19.04 0.97 31.91
CA GLY A 10 -19.89 -0.04 32.55
C GLY A 10 -20.76 -0.85 31.58
N SER A 11 -20.69 -0.59 30.26
CA SER A 11 -21.43 -1.37 29.28
C SER A 11 -20.86 -2.79 29.13
N ALA A 12 -21.75 -3.74 28.85
CA ALA A 12 -21.41 -5.14 28.66
C ALA A 12 -20.96 -5.39 27.20
N MET A 13 -19.70 -5.76 26.99
CA MET A 13 -19.19 -6.13 25.67
C MET A 13 -19.23 -7.65 25.48
N TYR A 14 -19.77 -8.09 24.36
CA TYR A 14 -19.91 -9.50 24.01
C TYR A 14 -18.90 -9.86 22.92
N ASP A 15 -18.32 -11.05 23.03
CA ASP A 15 -17.43 -11.62 22.03
C ASP A 15 -18.20 -12.75 21.35
N ASP A 16 -18.25 -12.71 20.01
CA ASP A 16 -18.86 -13.73 19.18
C ASP A 16 -17.92 -14.94 18.99
N GLY A 17 -16.70 -14.89 19.54
CA GLY A 17 -15.68 -15.92 19.39
C GLY A 17 -14.95 -15.87 18.05
N CYS A 18 -15.30 -14.91 17.17
CA CYS A 18 -14.72 -14.70 15.85
C CYS A 18 -13.77 -13.49 15.81
N GLY A 19 -13.45 -12.90 16.96
CA GLY A 19 -12.53 -11.77 17.06
C GLY A 19 -13.13 -10.40 16.74
N SER A 20 -14.44 -10.31 16.48
CA SER A 20 -15.12 -9.05 16.15
C SER A 20 -14.97 -7.99 17.24
N LEU A 21 -14.98 -8.40 18.52
CA LEU A 21 -14.84 -7.47 19.63
C LEU A 21 -13.43 -6.84 19.68
N VAL A 22 -12.37 -7.65 19.56
CA VAL A 22 -11.00 -7.12 19.57
C VAL A 22 -10.74 -6.25 18.34
N LYS A 23 -11.33 -6.59 17.19
CA LYS A 23 -11.32 -5.74 15.99
C LYS A 23 -11.89 -4.36 16.28
N SER A 24 -13.10 -4.26 16.84
CA SER A 24 -13.72 -2.97 17.16
C SER A 24 -12.96 -2.18 18.22
N ILE A 25 -12.36 -2.85 19.21
CA ILE A 25 -11.51 -2.21 20.22
C ILE A 25 -10.28 -1.57 19.55
N ILE A 26 -9.63 -2.29 18.62
CA ILE A 26 -8.48 -1.79 17.87
C ILE A 26 -8.90 -0.63 16.96
N GLU A 27 -10.00 -0.76 16.21
CA GLU A 27 -10.53 0.29 15.33
C GLU A 27 -10.84 1.58 16.09
N ALA A 28 -11.33 1.46 17.33
CA ALA A 28 -11.61 2.59 18.22
C ALA A 28 -10.36 3.16 18.92
N ASP A 29 -9.17 2.58 18.70
CA ASP A 29 -7.92 2.91 19.39
C ASP A 29 -8.05 2.82 20.94
N ASP A 30 -8.91 1.92 21.43
CA ASP A 30 -9.23 1.79 22.86
C ASP A 30 -8.22 0.88 23.58
N VAL A 31 -7.07 1.46 23.90
CA VAL A 31 -5.97 0.77 24.60
C VAL A 31 -6.41 0.16 25.94
N ALA A 32 -7.28 0.83 26.68
CA ALA A 32 -7.71 0.37 27.99
C ALA A 32 -8.50 -0.96 27.88
N ASN A 33 -9.45 -1.02 26.94
CA ASN A 33 -10.19 -2.25 26.70
C ASN A 33 -9.36 -3.30 25.96
N LEU A 34 -8.35 -2.92 25.18
CA LEU A 34 -7.43 -3.86 24.55
C LEU A 34 -6.61 -4.66 25.59
N HIS A 35 -6.01 -3.98 26.57
CA HIS A 35 -5.30 -4.66 27.66
C HIS A 35 -6.24 -5.52 28.51
N ARG A 36 -7.45 -5.05 28.79
CA ARG A 36 -8.45 -5.85 29.52
C ARG A 36 -8.85 -7.10 28.75
N TYR A 37 -9.10 -6.96 27.46
CA TYR A 37 -9.44 -8.08 26.58
C TYR A 37 -8.31 -9.12 26.60
N ALA A 38 -7.06 -8.70 26.38
CA ALA A 38 -5.90 -9.57 26.42
C ALA A 38 -5.72 -10.28 27.78
N LYS A 39 -6.02 -9.60 28.89
CA LYS A 39 -5.97 -10.19 30.23
C LYS A 39 -7.05 -11.26 30.47
N VAL A 40 -8.26 -11.05 29.96
CA VAL A 40 -9.41 -11.94 30.21
C VAL A 40 -9.47 -13.10 29.23
N ARG A 41 -9.23 -12.85 27.94
CA ARG A 41 -9.31 -13.83 26.86
C ARG A 41 -7.96 -14.40 26.43
N GLY A 42 -6.87 -13.86 26.98
CA GLY A 42 -5.53 -14.14 26.52
C GLY A 42 -5.24 -13.45 25.19
N THR A 43 -4.12 -13.83 24.62
CA THR A 43 -3.49 -13.30 23.41
C THR A 43 -3.73 -14.18 22.18
N ARG A 44 -4.79 -15.00 22.22
CA ARG A 44 -5.15 -15.96 21.15
C ARG A 44 -5.43 -15.28 19.81
N PHE A 45 -5.73 -13.99 19.81
CA PHE A 45 -5.87 -13.18 18.59
C PHE A 45 -4.54 -12.93 17.86
N PHE A 46 -3.40 -13.34 18.43
CA PHE A 46 -2.14 -13.45 17.69
C PHE A 46 -1.90 -14.85 17.12
N SER A 47 -2.68 -15.86 17.53
CA SER A 47 -2.47 -17.27 17.16
C SER A 47 -2.87 -17.56 15.72
N PRO A 48 -2.12 -18.44 15.02
CA PRO A 48 -2.45 -18.88 13.66
C PRO A 48 -3.84 -19.51 13.52
N GLY A 49 -4.39 -20.07 14.60
CA GLY A 49 -5.70 -20.75 14.59
C GLY A 49 -6.93 -19.85 14.75
N ALA A 50 -6.73 -18.55 15.04
CA ALA A 50 -7.82 -17.57 15.02
C ALA A 50 -8.13 -17.07 13.59
N GLU A 51 -7.44 -17.62 12.59
CA GLU A 51 -7.35 -17.14 11.20
C GLU A 51 -8.23 -17.95 10.23
N VAL A 52 -9.15 -18.80 10.73
CA VAL A 52 -9.95 -19.70 9.87
C VAL A 52 -11.41 -19.24 9.81
N HIS A 53 -11.70 -18.34 8.88
CA HIS A 53 -13.00 -18.32 8.21
C HIS A 53 -12.79 -18.82 6.78
N ASP A 54 -13.47 -19.93 6.45
CA ASP A 54 -13.31 -20.77 5.24
C ASP A 54 -13.53 -20.06 3.88
N TRP A 55 -13.67 -18.73 3.85
CA TRP A 55 -13.94 -17.98 2.61
C TRP A 55 -13.04 -16.77 2.36
N ASN A 56 -12.04 -16.48 3.20
CA ASN A 56 -11.11 -15.39 2.87
C ASN A 56 -9.66 -15.69 3.30
N PRO A 57 -8.76 -15.99 2.34
CA PRO A 57 -7.33 -16.13 2.62
C PRO A 57 -6.65 -14.80 2.99
N ASP A 58 -7.36 -13.65 2.97
CA ASP A 58 -6.86 -12.37 3.49
C ASP A 58 -7.06 -12.26 5.02
N GLU A 59 -6.12 -12.89 5.74
CA GLU A 59 -5.15 -12.20 6.61
C GLU A 59 -5.68 -11.14 7.62
N TRP A 60 -6.70 -11.44 8.44
CA TRP A 60 -6.96 -10.59 9.61
C TRP A 60 -5.75 -10.61 10.57
N ASP A 61 -5.07 -9.47 10.72
CA ASP A 61 -3.99 -9.28 11.69
C ASP A 61 -4.19 -7.99 12.49
N PRO A 62 -4.06 -8.03 13.83
CA PRO A 62 -4.28 -6.85 14.66
C PRO A 62 -3.29 -5.71 14.37
N PHE A 63 -2.05 -6.01 13.98
CA PHE A 63 -1.07 -4.98 13.63
C PHE A 63 -1.37 -4.35 12.27
N LEU A 64 -1.81 -5.16 11.30
CA LEU A 64 -2.25 -4.66 9.99
C LEU A 64 -3.42 -3.69 10.18
N LEU A 65 -4.47 -4.12 10.88
CA LEU A 65 -5.65 -3.30 11.15
C LEU A 65 -5.33 -1.98 11.86
N ALA A 66 -4.44 -2.02 12.85
CA ALA A 66 -4.03 -0.81 13.56
C ALA A 66 -3.25 0.15 12.65
N ALA A 67 -2.37 -0.36 11.79
CA ALA A 67 -1.63 0.44 10.82
C ALA A 67 -2.54 1.03 9.72
N GLU A 68 -3.50 0.25 9.20
CA GLU A 68 -4.49 0.69 8.21
C GLU A 68 -5.37 1.83 8.71
N ASN A 69 -5.71 1.83 10.00
CA ASN A 69 -6.51 2.87 10.64
C ASN A 69 -5.67 4.05 11.15
N GLY A 70 -4.35 3.87 11.29
CA GLY A 70 -3.45 4.88 11.84
C GLY A 70 -3.48 4.95 13.37
N ASN A 71 -3.86 3.86 14.02
CA ASN A 71 -4.09 3.77 15.46
C ASN A 71 -2.76 3.52 16.18
N ILE A 72 -2.01 4.59 16.42
CA ILE A 72 -0.65 4.56 17.00
C ILE A 72 -0.66 3.96 18.40
N ASP A 73 -1.66 4.32 19.21
CA ASP A 73 -1.75 3.86 20.60
C ASP A 73 -2.06 2.36 20.66
N ALA A 74 -2.95 1.86 19.80
CA ALA A 74 -3.20 0.44 19.61
C ALA A 74 -1.96 -0.29 19.09
N LEU A 75 -1.22 0.24 18.10
CA LEU A 75 0.03 -0.38 17.61
C LEU A 75 1.04 -0.59 18.75
N ARG A 76 1.23 0.44 19.59
CA ARG A 76 2.12 0.36 20.76
C ARG A 76 1.63 -0.67 21.77
N ALA A 77 0.34 -0.63 22.11
CA ALA A 77 -0.25 -1.56 23.07
C ALA A 77 -0.18 -3.02 22.58
N LEU A 78 -0.46 -3.27 21.29
CA LEU A 78 -0.33 -4.59 20.68
C LEU A 78 1.12 -5.10 20.76
N ALA A 79 2.10 -4.24 20.48
CA ALA A 79 3.51 -4.61 20.59
C ALA A 79 3.90 -4.96 22.03
N GLU A 80 3.43 -4.19 23.01
CA GLU A 80 3.65 -4.47 24.44
C GLU A 80 2.99 -5.78 24.87
N ILE A 81 1.73 -6.00 24.51
CA ILE A 81 0.98 -7.22 24.85
C ILE A 81 1.66 -8.45 24.23
N TYR A 82 2.08 -8.35 22.96
CA TYR A 82 2.77 -9.44 22.27
C TYR A 82 4.09 -9.80 22.95
N GLN A 83 4.92 -8.80 23.27
CA GLN A 83 6.23 -9.00 23.90
C GLN A 83 6.14 -9.45 25.36
N SER A 84 5.05 -9.10 26.05
CA SER A 84 4.83 -9.48 27.46
C SER A 84 4.27 -10.88 27.62
N ASP A 85 3.82 -11.51 26.54
CA ASP A 85 3.18 -12.82 26.57
C ASP A 85 4.22 -13.96 26.39
N PRO A 86 4.45 -14.79 27.42
CA PRO A 86 5.44 -15.86 27.36
C PRO A 86 5.06 -16.99 26.39
N SER A 87 3.80 -17.03 25.91
CA SER A 87 3.39 -17.98 24.89
C SER A 87 3.84 -17.58 23.48
N GLN A 88 4.20 -16.30 23.27
CA GLN A 88 4.83 -15.85 22.03
C GLN A 88 6.32 -16.19 22.05
N THR A 89 6.68 -17.21 21.29
CA THR A 89 8.06 -17.70 21.21
C THR A 89 8.86 -17.07 20.07
N GLU A 90 8.17 -16.49 19.10
CA GLU A 90 8.72 -15.78 17.96
C GLU A 90 8.88 -14.28 18.29
N PRO A 91 10.01 -13.62 17.99
CA PRO A 91 10.11 -12.16 18.10
C PRO A 91 9.12 -11.44 17.18
N LEU A 92 8.57 -10.31 17.63
CA LEU A 92 7.54 -9.58 16.88
C LEU A 92 7.98 -9.23 15.44
N GLU A 93 9.22 -8.77 15.25
CA GLU A 93 9.76 -8.45 13.92
C GLU A 93 9.80 -9.69 13.00
N ALA A 94 10.18 -10.85 13.55
CA ALA A 94 10.18 -12.11 12.79
C ALA A 94 8.75 -12.52 12.39
N ARG A 95 7.77 -12.33 13.28
CA ARG A 95 6.36 -12.58 12.99
C ARG A 95 5.85 -11.67 11.86
N LEU A 96 6.10 -10.37 11.97
CA LEU A 96 5.68 -9.39 10.95
C LEU A 96 6.31 -9.73 9.60
N ARG A 97 7.61 -10.08 9.58
CA ARG A 97 8.32 -10.52 8.37
C ARG A 97 7.73 -11.79 7.78
N ARG A 98 7.49 -12.83 8.60
CA ARG A 98 6.89 -14.10 8.17
C ARG A 98 5.50 -13.91 7.57
N LYS A 99 4.73 -12.97 8.13
CA LYS A 99 3.40 -12.60 7.62
C LYS A 99 3.44 -11.56 6.48
N ASN A 100 4.61 -11.11 6.07
CA ASN A 100 4.76 -10.05 5.06
C ASN A 100 4.02 -8.74 5.41
N ILE A 101 3.92 -8.42 6.70
CA ILE A 101 3.26 -7.20 7.19
C ILE A 101 4.29 -6.08 7.33
N HIS A 102 4.15 -5.07 6.47
CA HIS A 102 5.01 -3.87 6.43
C HIS A 102 4.25 -2.68 6.97
N LEU A 103 4.27 -2.49 8.29
CA LEU A 103 3.46 -1.48 8.97
C LEU A 103 3.61 -0.08 8.36
N LEU A 104 4.84 0.30 7.99
CA LEU A 104 5.10 1.58 7.36
C LEU A 104 4.47 1.68 5.97
N SER A 105 4.67 0.67 5.11
CA SER A 105 4.07 0.65 3.77
C SER A 105 2.55 0.62 3.83
N VAL A 106 1.96 -0.10 4.79
CA VAL A 106 0.52 -0.13 5.05
C VAL A 106 0.02 1.25 5.47
N ALA A 107 0.65 1.89 6.47
CA ALA A 107 0.28 3.23 6.89
C ALA A 107 0.36 4.24 5.73
N CYS A 108 1.40 4.13 4.89
CA CYS A 108 1.54 4.92 3.66
C CYS A 108 0.41 4.68 2.65
N LEU A 109 0.06 3.41 2.40
CA LEU A 109 -0.97 2.99 1.44
C LEU A 109 -2.36 3.54 1.80
N TYR A 110 -2.65 3.62 3.10
CA TYR A 110 -3.90 4.16 3.63
C TYR A 110 -3.81 5.64 4.03
N ALA A 111 -2.73 6.33 3.64
CA ALA A 111 -2.51 7.76 3.92
C ALA A 111 -2.64 8.12 5.42
N ARG A 112 -2.12 7.26 6.29
CA ARG A 112 -2.03 7.46 7.75
C ARG A 112 -0.72 8.14 8.10
N PHE A 113 -0.59 9.40 7.70
CA PHE A 113 0.69 10.13 7.76
C PHE A 113 1.28 10.18 9.17
N GLU A 114 0.48 10.44 10.20
CA GLU A 114 0.95 10.48 11.58
C GLU A 114 1.51 9.13 12.04
N ALA A 115 0.85 8.03 11.67
CA ALA A 115 1.31 6.68 11.99
C ALA A 115 2.57 6.32 11.19
N ALA A 116 2.66 6.70 9.92
CA ALA A 116 3.86 6.51 9.12
C ALA A 116 5.06 7.29 9.66
N GLU A 117 4.85 8.55 10.10
CA GLU A 117 5.85 9.36 10.78
C GLU A 117 6.31 8.72 12.10
N TYR A 118 5.37 8.22 12.89
CA TYR A 118 5.68 7.48 14.11
C TYR A 118 6.55 6.25 13.82
N LEU A 119 6.16 5.42 12.85
CA LEU A 119 6.89 4.21 12.46
C LEU A 119 8.30 4.52 11.92
N LEU A 120 8.49 5.65 11.23
CA LEU A 120 9.82 6.12 10.80
C LEU A 120 10.69 6.60 11.96
N SER A 121 10.08 7.12 13.02
CA SER A 121 10.79 7.58 14.22
C SER A 121 11.11 6.45 15.21
N CYS A 122 10.44 5.31 15.09
CA CYS A 122 10.60 4.18 15.99
C CYS A 122 11.84 3.33 15.68
N GLY A 123 12.44 2.77 16.72
CA GLY A 123 13.34 1.63 16.58
C GLY A 123 12.59 0.30 16.45
N PRO A 124 13.30 -0.82 16.29
CA PRO A 124 12.70 -2.15 16.36
C PRO A 124 11.91 -2.34 17.67
N PRO A 125 10.84 -3.16 17.67
CA PRO A 125 10.38 -4.02 16.57
C PRO A 125 9.38 -3.36 15.60
N LEU A 126 8.93 -2.14 15.89
CA LEU A 126 7.91 -1.46 15.07
C LEU A 126 8.50 -0.55 13.98
N GLY A 127 9.77 -0.14 14.15
CA GLY A 127 10.45 0.76 13.23
C GLY A 127 10.48 0.24 11.79
N GLY A 128 10.01 1.07 10.85
CA GLY A 128 10.05 0.78 9.42
C GLY A 128 11.28 1.37 8.73
N LYS A 129 11.78 0.70 7.70
CA LYS A 129 12.85 1.22 6.83
C LYS A 129 12.26 1.78 5.54
N LEU A 130 12.84 2.88 5.04
CA LEU A 130 12.42 3.50 3.79
C LEU A 130 12.76 2.68 2.55
N ASN A 131 13.97 2.09 2.53
CA ASN A 131 14.54 1.43 1.36
C ASN A 131 14.87 -0.03 1.65
N ASP A 132 13.95 -0.77 2.25
CA ASP A 132 14.16 -2.19 2.44
C ASP A 132 14.15 -2.93 1.09
N GLN A 133 15.16 -3.74 0.83
CA GLN A 133 15.26 -4.53 -0.41
C GLN A 133 14.60 -5.90 -0.27
N GLU A 134 14.23 -6.29 0.95
CA GLU A 134 13.62 -7.59 1.22
C GLU A 134 12.14 -7.63 0.87
N PHE A 135 11.53 -6.49 0.55
CA PHE A 135 10.08 -6.36 0.45
C PHE A 135 9.64 -5.77 -0.89
N THR A 136 8.49 -6.24 -1.34
CA THR A 136 7.91 -5.91 -2.65
C THR A 136 7.33 -4.49 -2.63
N ASN A 137 6.66 -4.11 -1.54
CA ASN A 137 5.96 -2.83 -1.43
C ASN A 137 6.75 -1.81 -0.60
N SER A 138 7.47 -0.92 -1.30
CA SER A 138 8.17 0.19 -0.64
C SER A 138 7.21 1.22 -0.06
N PRO A 139 7.55 1.89 1.07
CA PRO A 139 6.75 2.97 1.63
C PRO A 139 6.46 4.11 0.64
N LEU A 140 7.40 4.39 -0.27
CA LEU A 140 7.24 5.40 -1.30
C LEU A 140 6.20 4.97 -2.34
N LEU A 141 6.33 3.76 -2.88
CA LEU A 141 5.37 3.22 -3.85
C LEU A 141 3.96 3.16 -3.26
N SER A 142 3.83 2.67 -2.02
CA SER A 142 2.55 2.64 -1.30
C SER A 142 1.94 4.04 -1.12
N SER A 143 2.75 5.05 -0.79
CA SER A 143 2.27 6.43 -0.67
C SER A 143 1.77 6.99 -2.00
N VAL A 144 2.47 6.68 -3.10
CA VAL A 144 2.06 7.11 -4.45
C VAL A 144 0.78 6.38 -4.88
N ALA A 145 0.65 5.09 -4.59
CA ALA A 145 -0.57 4.31 -4.87
C ALA A 145 -1.81 4.90 -4.19
N ALA A 146 -1.65 5.47 -3.00
CA ALA A 146 -2.74 6.11 -2.26
C ALA A 146 -3.41 7.27 -3.03
N LEU A 147 -2.72 7.90 -4.00
CA LEU A 147 -3.28 8.96 -4.86
C LEU A 147 -4.49 8.49 -5.69
N GLY A 148 -4.59 7.19 -5.96
CA GLY A 148 -5.69 6.59 -6.72
C GLY A 148 -6.86 6.09 -5.88
N PHE A 149 -6.75 6.16 -4.55
CA PHE A 149 -7.79 5.64 -3.68
C PHE A 149 -8.92 6.64 -3.46
N THR A 150 -10.14 6.11 -3.44
CA THR A 150 -11.34 6.89 -3.14
C THR A 150 -11.57 7.00 -1.64
N ARG A 151 -12.44 7.93 -1.23
CA ARG A 151 -12.94 8.04 0.16
C ARG A 151 -13.37 6.69 0.73
N GLY A 152 -14.05 5.85 -0.07
CA GLY A 152 -14.54 4.55 0.37
C GLY A 152 -13.41 3.60 0.78
N LYS A 153 -12.26 3.66 0.09
CA LYS A 153 -11.10 2.81 0.39
C LYS A 153 -10.24 3.36 1.54
N LEU A 154 -10.11 4.68 1.65
CA LEU A 154 -9.34 5.32 2.72
C LEU A 154 -10.13 5.47 4.04
N GLY A 155 -11.46 5.38 3.98
CA GLY A 155 -12.35 5.60 5.12
C GLY A 155 -12.43 7.07 5.58
N ARG A 156 -11.79 8.00 4.86
CA ARG A 156 -11.80 9.44 5.15
C ARG A 156 -11.54 10.26 3.89
N ASP A 157 -11.92 11.55 3.95
CA ASP A 157 -11.57 12.52 2.92
C ASP A 157 -10.14 13.03 3.18
N ILE A 158 -9.28 12.90 2.16
CA ILE A 158 -7.90 13.39 2.14
C ILE A 158 -7.69 14.06 0.79
N GLU A 159 -7.09 15.25 0.78
CA GLU A 159 -6.76 15.91 -0.47
C GLU A 159 -5.54 15.24 -1.12
N LYS A 160 -5.54 15.12 -2.45
CA LYS A 160 -4.39 14.56 -3.18
C LYS A 160 -3.11 15.34 -2.89
N SER A 161 -3.21 16.66 -2.70
CA SER A 161 -2.11 17.55 -2.29
C SER A 161 -1.45 17.10 -0.98
N ASP A 162 -2.21 16.61 0.00
CA ASP A 162 -1.67 16.12 1.26
C ASP A 162 -0.86 14.83 1.07
N ILE A 163 -1.35 13.93 0.20
CA ILE A 163 -0.64 12.71 -0.18
C ILE A 163 0.67 13.07 -0.91
N GLU A 164 0.64 13.97 -1.89
CA GLU A 164 1.85 14.42 -2.58
C GLU A 164 2.83 15.09 -1.61
N ASN A 165 2.35 15.93 -0.69
CA ASN A 165 3.16 16.55 0.36
C ASN A 165 3.87 15.51 1.23
N PHE A 166 3.20 14.40 1.54
CA PHE A 166 3.82 13.29 2.25
C PHE A 166 4.85 12.55 1.39
N VAL A 167 4.55 12.30 0.11
CA VAL A 167 5.52 11.73 -0.84
C VAL A 167 6.80 12.59 -0.93
N TYR A 168 6.67 13.92 -1.00
CA TYR A 168 7.84 14.81 -0.98
C TYR A 168 8.65 14.70 0.32
N ARG A 169 7.99 14.49 1.48
CA ARG A 169 8.71 14.27 2.75
C ARG A 169 9.50 12.96 2.72
N LEU A 170 8.93 11.88 2.16
CA LEU A 170 9.65 10.60 2.02
C LEU A 170 10.86 10.75 1.10
N LEU A 171 10.69 11.40 -0.06
CA LEU A 171 11.80 11.70 -0.98
C LEU A 171 12.89 12.55 -0.29
N GLY A 172 12.49 13.58 0.46
CA GLY A 172 13.41 14.42 1.24
C GLY A 172 14.18 13.66 2.34
N ARG A 173 13.71 12.48 2.74
CA ARG A 173 14.38 11.56 3.67
C ARG A 173 15.22 10.49 2.97
N GLY A 174 15.33 10.55 1.64
CA GLY A 174 16.12 9.60 0.84
C GLY A 174 15.37 8.33 0.47
N ALA A 175 14.03 8.34 0.43
CA ALA A 175 13.29 7.24 -0.17
C ALA A 175 13.65 7.10 -1.67
N SER A 176 13.96 5.89 -2.10
CA SER A 176 14.44 5.61 -3.45
C SER A 176 13.28 5.39 -4.41
N VAL A 177 13.31 6.09 -5.55
CA VAL A 177 12.36 5.90 -6.66
C VAL A 177 12.64 4.64 -7.50
N CYS A 178 13.84 4.07 -7.35
CA CYS A 178 14.31 2.94 -8.16
C CYS A 178 14.03 1.57 -7.51
N GLN A 179 13.35 1.51 -6.36
CA GLN A 179 13.08 0.23 -5.72
C GLN A 179 12.16 -0.62 -6.61
N PRO A 180 12.63 -1.78 -7.11
CA PRO A 180 11.81 -2.60 -7.99
C PRO A 180 10.75 -3.34 -7.17
N ASN A 181 9.48 -3.17 -7.51
CA ASN A 181 8.41 -4.02 -6.98
C ASN A 181 8.45 -5.36 -7.75
N ARG A 182 8.96 -6.40 -7.12
CA ARG A 182 9.03 -7.77 -7.69
C ARG A 182 8.18 -8.69 -6.84
N TYR A 183 7.29 -9.47 -7.44
CA TYR A 183 6.58 -10.50 -6.68
C TYR A 183 7.56 -11.60 -6.27
N ALA A 184 7.66 -11.88 -4.97
CA ALA A 184 8.19 -13.16 -4.51
C ALA A 184 7.06 -14.18 -4.70
N ASN A 185 7.18 -15.03 -5.73
CA ASN A 185 6.18 -16.05 -6.00
C ASN A 185 6.09 -17.00 -4.79
N LYS A 186 4.99 -16.91 -4.01
CA LYS A 186 4.80 -17.68 -2.76
C LYS A 186 4.86 -19.20 -3.00
N ASP A 187 4.62 -19.65 -4.23
CA ASP A 187 4.57 -21.06 -4.59
C ASP A 187 5.94 -21.67 -4.99
N GLN A 188 6.96 -20.85 -5.30
CA GLN A 188 8.31 -21.32 -5.68
C GLN A 188 9.42 -20.34 -5.25
N PRO A 189 9.88 -20.39 -3.99
CA PRO A 189 10.94 -19.50 -3.48
C PRO A 189 12.33 -19.73 -4.10
N ASP A 190 12.56 -20.86 -4.78
CA ASP A 190 13.87 -21.25 -5.31
C ASP A 190 14.11 -20.84 -6.78
N GLN A 191 13.10 -20.31 -7.47
CA GLN A 191 13.32 -19.73 -8.79
C GLN A 191 13.67 -18.25 -8.65
N GLN A 192 14.93 -17.94 -8.96
CA GLN A 192 15.40 -16.57 -9.08
C GLN A 192 14.52 -15.85 -10.10
N SER A 193 13.70 -14.91 -9.63
CA SER A 193 12.78 -14.10 -10.43
C SER A 193 13.52 -13.57 -11.65
N SER A 194 12.95 -13.76 -12.83
CA SER A 194 13.61 -13.32 -14.04
C SER A 194 13.62 -11.78 -14.07
N PRO A 195 14.56 -11.11 -14.76
CA PRO A 195 14.53 -9.66 -14.94
C PRO A 195 13.26 -9.12 -15.64
N LYS A 196 12.32 -9.99 -16.03
CA LYS A 196 11.08 -9.66 -16.74
C LYS A 196 9.89 -9.36 -15.80
N ASP A 197 10.07 -9.41 -14.48
CA ASP A 197 8.97 -9.36 -13.51
C ASP A 197 8.86 -7.98 -12.82
N LEU A 198 8.99 -6.89 -13.59
CA LEU A 198 8.76 -5.52 -13.09
C LEU A 198 7.25 -5.24 -13.11
N LEU A 199 6.59 -5.47 -11.97
CA LEU A 199 5.15 -5.24 -11.84
C LEU A 199 4.81 -3.76 -11.87
N GLU A 200 5.48 -2.98 -11.04
CA GLU A 200 5.15 -1.57 -10.87
C GLU A 200 6.40 -0.73 -10.60
N THR A 201 6.40 0.47 -11.15
CA THR A 201 7.35 1.54 -10.88
C THR A 201 6.65 2.68 -10.19
N VAL A 202 7.39 3.43 -9.36
CA VAL A 202 6.85 4.63 -8.69
C VAL A 202 6.31 5.63 -9.72
N LEU A 203 6.99 5.78 -10.85
CA LEU A 203 6.56 6.68 -11.93
C LEU A 203 5.29 6.18 -12.63
N GLY A 204 5.18 4.88 -12.88
CA GLY A 204 4.01 4.27 -13.49
C GLY A 204 2.77 4.34 -12.59
N VAL A 205 2.90 4.07 -11.28
CA VAL A 205 1.80 4.21 -10.31
C VAL A 205 1.39 5.67 -10.12
N ALA A 206 2.32 6.61 -10.26
CA ALA A 206 2.02 8.04 -10.22
C ALA A 206 1.24 8.52 -11.46
N ALA A 207 1.46 7.91 -12.62
CA ALA A 207 0.99 8.38 -13.92
C ALA A 207 -0.51 8.74 -14.01
N PRO A 208 -1.46 7.97 -13.42
CA PRO A 208 -2.87 8.31 -13.49
C PRO A 208 -3.29 9.54 -12.67
N HIS A 209 -2.51 9.94 -11.65
CA HIS A 209 -3.02 10.81 -10.59
C HIS A 209 -2.09 11.92 -10.12
N ALA A 210 -0.78 11.76 -10.33
CA ALA A 210 0.21 12.73 -9.86
C ALA A 210 0.14 14.02 -10.66
N SER A 211 0.37 15.12 -9.96
CA SER A 211 0.54 16.45 -10.55
C SER A 211 1.80 16.53 -11.38
N TYR A 212 1.87 17.56 -12.23
CA TYR A 212 3.09 17.93 -12.95
C TYR A 212 4.32 18.03 -12.01
N LYS A 213 4.13 18.63 -10.82
CA LYS A 213 5.23 18.86 -9.86
C LYS A 213 5.76 17.55 -9.29
N LEU A 214 4.86 16.61 -8.95
CA LEU A 214 5.27 15.33 -8.41
C LEU A 214 5.96 14.49 -9.48
N ALA A 215 5.40 14.45 -10.69
CA ALA A 215 6.01 13.77 -11.83
C ALA A 215 7.44 14.27 -12.09
N SER A 216 7.60 15.59 -12.21
CA SER A 216 8.91 16.23 -12.42
C SER A 216 9.89 15.90 -11.30
N ARG A 217 9.42 15.89 -10.04
CA ARG A 217 10.27 15.55 -8.90
C ARG A 217 10.72 14.10 -8.93
N LEU A 218 9.83 13.15 -9.24
CA LEU A 218 10.18 11.72 -9.32
C LEU A 218 11.24 11.47 -10.41
N ILE A 219 11.10 12.12 -11.57
CA ILE A 219 12.08 12.03 -12.66
C ILE A 219 13.42 12.63 -12.23
N ALA A 220 13.42 13.80 -11.56
CA ALA A 220 14.62 14.44 -11.04
C ALA A 220 15.35 13.59 -9.97
N GLU A 221 14.63 12.76 -9.22
CA GLU A 221 15.19 11.79 -8.27
C GLU A 221 15.70 10.49 -8.95
N GLY A 222 15.63 10.41 -10.28
CA GLY A 222 16.17 9.30 -11.07
C GLY A 222 15.16 8.21 -11.42
N ALA A 223 13.86 8.49 -11.38
CA ALA A 223 12.87 7.54 -11.88
C ALA A 223 13.05 7.32 -13.39
N ASP A 224 13.14 6.06 -13.80
CA ASP A 224 13.34 5.70 -15.21
C ASP A 224 12.05 5.94 -16.01
N ILE A 225 12.10 6.95 -16.87
CA ILE A 225 11.02 7.35 -17.78
C ILE A 225 10.71 6.30 -18.85
N HIS A 226 11.69 5.46 -19.19
CA HIS A 226 11.59 4.42 -20.21
C HIS A 226 11.23 3.05 -19.62
N ALA A 227 11.04 2.99 -18.29
CA ALA A 227 10.73 1.74 -17.62
C ALA A 227 9.44 1.11 -18.17
N GLN A 228 9.53 -0.19 -18.41
CA GLN A 228 8.43 -1.04 -18.85
C GLN A 228 7.98 -1.91 -17.69
N GLN A 229 6.68 -1.94 -17.45
CA GLN A 229 6.06 -2.64 -16.35
C GLN A 229 4.81 -3.41 -16.80
N GLU A 230 4.30 -4.24 -15.91
CA GLU A 230 2.97 -4.82 -16.02
C GLU A 230 1.92 -3.80 -15.55
N TRP A 231 0.73 -3.83 -16.13
CA TRP A 231 -0.34 -2.95 -15.73
C TRP A 231 -1.70 -3.63 -15.90
N TYR A 232 -2.49 -3.62 -14.83
CA TYR A 232 -3.84 -4.15 -14.85
C TYR A 232 -4.80 -3.12 -15.47
N GLU A 233 -5.40 -3.47 -16.60
CA GLU A 233 -6.45 -2.67 -17.25
C GLU A 233 -7.83 -3.29 -17.00
N LEU A 234 -8.74 -2.52 -16.43
CA LEU A 234 -10.11 -2.94 -16.13
C LEU A 234 -10.80 -3.48 -17.40
N GLY A 235 -11.14 -4.77 -17.38
CA GLY A 235 -11.80 -5.47 -18.49
C GLY A 235 -10.87 -6.19 -19.47
N GLU A 236 -9.59 -5.83 -19.51
CA GLU A 236 -8.59 -6.37 -20.44
C GLU A 236 -7.52 -7.25 -19.77
N GLY A 237 -7.46 -7.23 -18.43
CA GLY A 237 -6.51 -8.00 -17.63
C GLY A 237 -5.12 -7.36 -17.58
N ASP A 238 -4.12 -8.15 -17.22
CA ASP A 238 -2.73 -7.71 -17.14
C ASP A 238 -2.11 -7.49 -18.51
N VAL A 239 -1.42 -6.37 -18.68
CA VAL A 239 -0.72 -5.98 -19.90
C VAL A 239 0.73 -5.68 -19.58
N GLU A 240 1.65 -6.35 -20.25
CA GLU A 240 3.09 -6.16 -20.08
C GLU A 240 3.64 -5.06 -21.01
N LYS A 241 4.88 -4.63 -20.75
CA LYS A 241 5.62 -3.63 -21.54
C LYS A 241 4.96 -2.26 -21.59
N VAL A 242 4.19 -1.94 -20.55
CA VAL A 242 3.50 -0.68 -20.40
C VAL A 242 4.47 0.35 -19.82
N THR A 243 4.50 1.55 -20.39
CA THR A 243 5.31 2.66 -19.85
C THR A 243 4.44 3.67 -19.10
N ALA A 244 5.05 4.54 -18.30
CA ALA A 244 4.31 5.62 -17.64
C ALA A 244 3.53 6.52 -18.63
N LEU A 245 4.04 6.69 -19.86
CA LEU A 245 3.35 7.44 -20.92
C LEU A 245 2.06 6.75 -21.39
N HIS A 246 2.03 5.42 -21.50
CA HIS A 246 0.81 4.67 -21.83
C HIS A 246 -0.27 4.91 -20.77
N ILE A 247 0.10 4.78 -19.49
CA ILE A 247 -0.82 4.90 -18.35
C ILE A 247 -1.36 6.32 -18.21
N ALA A 248 -0.49 7.33 -18.32
CA ALA A 248 -0.90 8.74 -18.28
C ALA A 248 -1.81 9.10 -19.46
N SER A 249 -1.54 8.54 -20.66
CA SER A 249 -2.38 8.71 -21.85
C SER A 249 -3.76 8.10 -21.65
N GLY A 250 -3.84 6.86 -21.16
CA GLY A 250 -5.11 6.20 -20.83
C GLY A 250 -5.90 6.92 -19.75
N SER A 251 -5.23 7.56 -18.80
CA SER A 251 -5.86 8.31 -17.71
C SER A 251 -6.15 9.77 -18.04
N TRP A 252 -5.75 10.24 -19.22
CA TRP A 252 -5.87 11.65 -19.64
C TRP A 252 -5.19 12.63 -18.66
N ASN A 253 -4.12 12.20 -18.01
CA ASN A 253 -3.36 13.04 -17.09
C ASN A 253 -2.39 13.94 -17.87
N LEU A 254 -2.93 15.04 -18.41
CA LEU A 254 -2.19 15.97 -19.27
C LEU A 254 -1.01 16.64 -18.54
N GLU A 255 -1.15 16.93 -17.24
CA GLU A 255 -0.09 17.51 -16.42
C GLU A 255 1.11 16.56 -16.30
N PHE A 256 0.83 15.27 -16.08
CA PHE A 256 1.86 14.25 -16.01
C PHE A 256 2.52 14.02 -17.37
N ILE A 257 1.74 13.96 -18.46
CA ILE A 257 2.27 13.85 -19.83
C ILE A 257 3.17 15.05 -20.13
N GLN A 258 2.76 16.26 -19.75
CA GLN A 258 3.59 17.46 -19.92
C GLN A 258 4.92 17.31 -19.18
N ALA A 259 4.91 16.84 -17.94
CA ALA A 259 6.15 16.60 -17.19
C ALA A 259 7.06 15.57 -17.88
N LEU A 260 6.50 14.49 -18.44
CA LEU A 260 7.27 13.51 -19.22
C LEU A 260 7.90 14.16 -20.46
N VAL A 261 7.10 14.87 -21.27
CA VAL A 261 7.54 15.55 -22.50
C VAL A 261 8.69 16.51 -22.25
N GLU A 262 8.61 17.29 -21.18
CA GLU A 262 9.66 18.26 -20.83
C GLU A 262 10.95 17.62 -20.30
N ASN A 263 10.91 16.35 -19.89
CA ASN A 263 12.07 15.61 -19.38
C ASN A 263 12.62 14.57 -20.39
N TYR A 264 11.96 14.34 -21.52
CA TYR A 264 12.55 13.54 -22.60
C TYR A 264 13.69 14.29 -23.28
N GLY A 265 14.78 13.58 -23.58
CA GLY A 265 15.86 14.11 -24.40
C GLY A 265 15.47 14.30 -25.87
N ASP A 266 16.37 14.94 -26.63
CA ASP A 266 16.22 15.10 -28.08
C ASP A 266 16.05 13.73 -28.76
N GLY A 267 14.94 13.54 -29.48
CA GLY A 267 14.62 12.30 -30.18
C GLY A 267 13.99 11.21 -29.31
N GLU A 268 14.16 11.25 -27.99
CA GLU A 268 13.61 10.24 -27.07
C GLU A 268 12.09 10.26 -27.05
N LEU A 269 11.47 11.44 -27.16
CA LEU A 269 10.00 11.54 -27.25
C LEU A 269 9.45 10.80 -28.47
N ALA A 270 10.14 10.91 -29.62
CA ALA A 270 9.71 10.25 -30.85
C ALA A 270 9.80 8.72 -30.72
N GLU A 271 10.80 8.22 -30.00
CA GLU A 271 10.90 6.80 -29.66
C GLU A 271 9.80 6.41 -28.68
N ALA A 272 9.62 7.16 -27.59
CA ALA A 272 8.67 6.87 -26.51
C ALA A 272 7.22 6.76 -27.00
N VAL A 273 6.79 7.60 -27.96
CA VAL A 273 5.44 7.53 -28.53
C VAL A 273 5.23 6.35 -29.50
N THR A 274 6.31 5.69 -29.92
CA THR A 274 6.29 4.50 -30.78
C THR A 274 6.53 3.19 -30.02
N VAL A 275 6.83 3.26 -28.72
CA VAL A 275 6.92 2.07 -27.87
C VAL A 275 5.54 1.41 -27.82
N ALA A 276 5.51 0.11 -28.08
CA ALA A 276 4.31 -0.69 -28.04
C ALA A 276 4.29 -1.59 -26.80
N ASP A 277 3.14 -1.70 -26.15
CA ASP A 277 2.88 -2.70 -25.11
C ASP A 277 2.86 -4.14 -25.67
N SER A 278 2.63 -5.13 -24.82
CA SER A 278 2.58 -6.54 -25.23
C SER A 278 1.46 -6.88 -26.22
N LYS A 279 0.45 -6.02 -26.34
CA LYS A 279 -0.66 -6.12 -27.32
C LYS A 279 -0.41 -5.30 -28.59
N GLY A 280 0.78 -4.69 -28.74
CA GLY A 280 1.11 -3.86 -29.89
C GLY A 280 0.50 -2.46 -29.84
N ARG A 281 0.00 -2.01 -28.69
CA ARG A 281 -0.67 -0.71 -28.54
C ARG A 281 0.35 0.36 -28.16
N LEU A 282 0.25 1.51 -28.81
CA LEU A 282 1.02 2.71 -28.52
C LEU A 282 0.32 3.55 -27.44
N PRO A 283 0.98 4.55 -26.84
CA PRO A 283 0.33 5.45 -25.89
C PRO A 283 -0.94 6.13 -26.45
N LEU A 284 -0.94 6.44 -27.75
CA LEU A 284 -2.12 7.00 -28.42
C LEU A 284 -3.31 6.02 -28.43
N HIS A 285 -3.07 4.72 -28.58
CA HIS A 285 -4.15 3.73 -28.52
C HIS A 285 -4.78 3.67 -27.12
N TRP A 286 -3.97 3.79 -26.06
CA TRP A 286 -4.47 3.86 -24.69
C TRP A 286 -5.37 5.09 -24.46
N ALA A 287 -4.97 6.26 -24.96
CA ALA A 287 -5.82 7.46 -24.88
C ALA A 287 -7.18 7.29 -25.59
N LEU A 288 -7.20 6.60 -26.73
CA LEU A 288 -8.41 6.36 -27.53
C LEU A 288 -9.32 5.28 -26.93
N LEU A 289 -8.78 4.25 -26.27
CA LEU A 289 -9.58 3.21 -25.61
C LEU A 289 -10.39 3.78 -24.45
N SER A 290 -9.77 4.62 -23.61
CA SER A 290 -10.45 5.30 -22.51
C SER A 290 -11.58 6.22 -22.98
N LEU A 291 -11.44 6.84 -24.15
CA LEU A 291 -12.52 7.63 -24.76
C LEU A 291 -13.73 6.75 -25.08
N ARG A 292 -13.54 5.55 -25.64
CA ARG A 292 -14.66 4.65 -25.96
C ARG A 292 -15.45 4.24 -24.72
N GLY A 293 -14.75 3.89 -23.62
CA GLY A 293 -15.41 3.59 -22.35
C GLY A 293 -16.24 4.75 -21.79
N SER A 294 -15.84 6.01 -22.05
CA SER A 294 -16.58 7.20 -21.63
C SER A 294 -17.83 7.51 -22.47
N PHE A 295 -17.90 7.02 -23.71
CA PHE A 295 -19.08 7.16 -24.57
C PHE A 295 -20.13 6.10 -24.26
N ASP A 296 -19.73 4.87 -23.94
CA ASP A 296 -20.66 3.79 -23.60
C ASP A 296 -21.37 4.01 -22.24
N GLN A 297 -20.69 4.67 -21.27
CA GLN A 297 -21.31 5.05 -19.99
C GLN A 297 -22.26 6.25 -20.04
N ARG A 298 -22.32 6.99 -21.17
CA ARG A 298 -23.25 8.12 -21.36
C ARG A 298 -24.52 7.74 -22.13
N SER A 299 -24.66 6.47 -22.50
CA SER A 299 -25.80 5.92 -23.25
C SER A 299 -26.79 5.09 -22.42
N GLU A 300 -26.69 5.11 -21.08
CA GLU A 300 -27.70 4.55 -20.17
C GLU A 300 -28.46 5.64 -19.39
#